data_AF-A0A960SU00-F1
#
_entry.id   AF-A0A960SU00-F1
#
_cell.length_a   1.000
_cell.length_b   1.000
_cell.length_c   1.000
_cell.angle_alpha   90.00
_cell.angle_beta   90.00
_cell.angle_gamma   90.00
#
_symmetry.space_group_name_H-M   'P 1'
#
loop_
_entity.id
_entity.type
_entity.pdbx_description
1 polymer ?
#
loop_
_entity_poly.entity_id
_entity_poly.type
_entity_poly.pdbx_seq_one_letter_code
_entity_poly.pdbx_strand_id
1 'polypeptide(L)'
;MNENENPPLPDLHQSEVDEATLRQLFTDVGTHTEIIEIIPKHALGYVAESPESLQLDEAYKLLVSRSVRGLQLRYRHDGKTWWDTLMPLPGGLFRIVRIEHDFS
;
A
#
# COMPACT_ATOMS: atom_id res chain seq x y z
N MET A 1 30.09 -27.55 -5.86
CA MET A 1 28.66 -27.86 -5.82
C MET A 1 27.93 -26.55 -6.09
N ASN A 2 27.09 -26.55 -7.12
CA ASN A 2 26.20 -25.44 -7.45
C ASN A 2 25.07 -25.40 -6.43
N GLU A 3 24.56 -24.22 -6.08
CA GLU A 3 23.15 -23.85 -6.24
C GLU A 3 22.93 -22.38 -5.89
N ASN A 4 22.20 -21.69 -6.76
CA ASN A 4 21.75 -20.32 -6.60
C ASN A 4 20.77 -20.26 -5.42
N GLU A 5 21.22 -19.94 -4.22
CA GLU A 5 20.31 -19.57 -3.13
C GLU A 5 19.85 -18.14 -3.33
N ASN A 6 18.99 -17.94 -4.33
CA ASN A 6 18.15 -16.75 -4.33
C ASN A 6 17.20 -16.91 -3.14
N PRO A 7 17.17 -15.97 -2.17
CA PRO A 7 16.25 -16.08 -1.06
C PRO A 7 14.82 -16.27 -1.59
N PRO A 8 13.98 -17.09 -0.91
CA PRO A 8 12.60 -17.28 -1.33
C PRO A 8 11.92 -15.91 -1.47
N LEU A 9 11.20 -15.72 -2.57
CA LEU A 9 10.43 -14.50 -2.74
C LEU A 9 9.41 -14.40 -1.60
N PRO A 10 9.16 -13.20 -1.05
CA PRO A 10 8.18 -13.05 0.01
C PRO A 10 6.79 -13.49 -0.43
N ASP A 11 6.01 -13.98 0.52
CA ASP A 11 4.62 -14.36 0.27
C ASP A 11 3.79 -13.15 -0.18
N LEU A 12 3.08 -13.34 -1.29
CA LEU A 12 2.21 -12.34 -1.89
C LEU A 12 0.76 -12.61 -1.48
N HIS A 13 0.19 -11.75 -0.64
CA HIS A 13 -1.22 -11.84 -0.30
C HIS A 13 -2.05 -10.85 -1.14
N GLN A 14 -3.02 -11.35 -1.90
CA GLN A 14 -3.89 -10.51 -2.74
C GLN A 14 -5.38 -10.77 -2.45
N SER A 15 -6.16 -9.68 -2.38
CA SER A 15 -7.63 -9.76 -2.33
C SER A 15 -8.28 -8.57 -3.04
N GLU A 16 -9.59 -8.70 -3.32
CA GLU A 16 -10.45 -7.60 -3.74
C GLU A 16 -11.38 -7.24 -2.58
N VAL A 17 -11.52 -5.95 -2.31
CA VAL A 17 -12.26 -5.41 -1.16
C VAL A 17 -13.19 -4.28 -1.61
N ASP A 18 -14.28 -4.08 -0.87
CA ASP A 18 -15.16 -2.93 -1.05
C ASP A 18 -14.64 -1.69 -0.31
N GLU A 19 -15.31 -0.54 -0.49
CA GLU A 19 -14.91 0.71 0.16
C GLU A 19 -15.03 0.62 1.70
N ALA A 20 -16.01 -0.11 2.23
CA ALA A 20 -16.18 -0.26 3.68
C ALA A 20 -14.99 -0.99 4.32
N THR A 21 -14.56 -2.09 3.70
CA THR A 21 -13.38 -2.85 4.11
C THR A 21 -12.09 -2.05 3.91
N LEU A 22 -11.99 -1.28 2.80
CA LEU A 22 -10.87 -0.37 2.58
C LEU A 22 -10.78 0.70 3.68
N ARG A 23 -11.90 1.28 4.09
CA ARG A 23 -11.93 2.28 5.18
C ARG A 23 -11.50 1.66 6.51
N GLN A 24 -11.92 0.43 6.79
CA GLN A 24 -11.48 -0.29 7.99
C GLN A 24 -9.97 -0.50 7.95
N LEU A 25 -9.43 -0.96 6.82
CA LEU A 25 -7.99 -1.13 6.63
C LEU A 25 -7.21 0.16 6.93
N PHE A 26 -7.62 1.31 6.40
CA PHE A 26 -6.93 2.58 6.68
C PHE A 26 -7.01 2.97 8.15
N THR A 27 -8.14 2.69 8.81
CA THR A 27 -8.29 2.92 10.25
C THR A 27 -7.33 2.04 11.05
N ASP A 28 -7.27 0.75 10.72
CA ASP A 28 -6.42 -0.22 11.41
C ASP A 28 -4.94 0.11 11.21
N VAL A 29 -4.54 0.38 9.96
CA VAL A 29 -3.18 0.80 9.63
C VAL A 29 -2.81 2.09 10.37
N GLY A 30 -3.69 3.09 10.40
CA GLY A 30 -3.44 4.35 11.11
C GLY A 30 -3.37 4.22 12.64
N THR A 31 -4.03 3.21 13.23
CA THR A 31 -4.18 3.06 14.69
C THR A 31 -3.23 2.03 15.29
N HIS A 32 -2.92 0.97 14.54
CA HIS A 32 -2.21 -0.21 15.05
C HIS A 32 -0.82 -0.40 14.43
N THR A 33 -0.38 0.50 13.55
CA THR A 33 0.92 0.40 12.88
C THR A 33 1.70 1.70 12.95
N GLU A 34 2.99 1.61 12.66
CA GLU A 34 3.82 2.79 12.43
C GLU A 34 3.96 3.03 10.92
N ILE A 35 3.31 4.08 10.41
CA ILE A 35 3.46 4.50 9.01
C ILE A 35 4.88 4.98 8.74
N ILE A 36 5.54 4.35 7.78
CA ILE A 36 6.88 4.72 7.31
C ILE A 36 6.76 5.68 6.12
N GLU A 37 5.91 5.34 5.14
CA GLU A 37 5.77 6.12 3.91
C GLU A 37 4.43 5.85 3.23
N ILE A 38 3.88 6.89 2.59
CA ILE A 38 2.68 6.81 1.77
C ILE A 38 3.04 7.31 0.38
N ILE A 39 2.92 6.44 -0.63
CA ILE A 39 3.38 6.73 -2.00
C ILE A 39 2.21 6.65 -2.98
N PRO A 40 1.67 7.80 -3.41
CA PRO A 40 0.75 7.87 -4.55
C PRO A 40 1.39 7.36 -5.84
N LYS A 41 0.66 6.54 -6.60
CA LYS A 41 1.05 6.11 -7.94
C LYS A 41 0.20 6.86 -8.97
N HIS A 42 0.72 8.00 -9.43
CA HIS A 42 0.07 8.82 -10.46
C HIS A 42 0.30 8.30 -11.89
N ALA A 43 -0.36 8.93 -12.87
CA ALA A 43 -0.10 8.71 -14.29
C ALA A 43 1.29 9.23 -14.69
N LEU A 44 1.82 8.74 -15.82
CA LEU A 44 3.07 9.25 -16.42
C LEU A 44 2.97 10.77 -16.61
N GLY A 45 3.93 11.52 -16.05
CA GLY A 45 4.03 12.98 -16.18
C GLY A 45 3.58 13.80 -14.97
N TYR A 46 3.07 13.18 -13.90
CA TYR A 46 2.76 13.86 -12.64
C TYR A 46 3.79 13.52 -11.57
N VAL A 47 4.62 14.49 -11.21
CA VAL A 47 5.45 14.48 -9.99
C VAL A 47 4.82 15.54 -9.10
N ALA A 48 4.29 15.14 -7.94
CA ALA A 48 3.87 16.13 -6.96
C ALA A 48 5.14 16.87 -6.49
N GLU A 49 5.26 18.14 -6.84
CA GLU A 49 6.25 19.04 -6.24
C GLU A 49 5.74 19.43 -4.84
N SER A 50 5.86 18.53 -3.87
CA SER A 50 5.95 18.96 -2.48
C SER A 50 6.51 17.89 -1.54
N PRO A 51 7.40 18.30 -0.61
CA PRO A 51 8.00 17.44 0.42
C PRO A 51 7.11 17.25 1.67
N GLU A 52 5.87 17.74 1.67
CA GLU A 52 4.95 17.50 2.78
C GLU A 52 4.50 16.03 2.75
N SER A 53 4.72 15.34 3.86
CA SER A 53 4.30 13.94 4.02
C SER A 53 2.78 13.84 3.86
N LEU A 54 2.34 13.17 2.80
CA LEU A 54 0.92 12.90 2.55
C LEU A 54 0.31 12.19 3.77
N GLN A 55 -0.80 12.71 4.27
CA GLN A 55 -1.51 12.13 5.41
C GLN A 55 -2.43 10.99 4.97
N LEU A 56 -2.67 10.02 5.86
CA LEU A 56 -3.42 8.80 5.56
C LEU A 56 -4.86 9.07 5.10
N ASP A 57 -5.54 10.04 5.73
CA ASP A 57 -6.89 10.47 5.33
C ASP A 57 -6.95 11.10 3.94
N GLU A 58 -5.91 11.85 3.57
CA GLU A 58 -5.81 12.45 2.24
C GLU A 58 -5.51 11.37 1.19
N ALA A 59 -4.64 10.43 1.52
CA ALA A 59 -4.33 9.28 0.68
C ALA A 59 -5.56 8.41 0.42
N TYR A 60 -6.40 8.18 1.45
CA TYR A 60 -7.70 7.51 1.30
C TYR A 60 -8.57 8.25 0.29
N LYS A 61 -8.73 9.58 0.46
CA LYS A 61 -9.55 10.41 -0.44
C LYS A 61 -9.07 10.32 -1.88
N LEU A 62 -7.77 10.44 -2.12
CA LEU A 62 -7.17 10.32 -3.46
C LEU A 62 -7.45 8.96 -4.12
N LEU A 63 -7.41 7.88 -3.33
CA LEU A 63 -7.65 6.54 -3.81
C LEU A 63 -9.12 6.31 -4.16
N VAL A 64 -10.06 6.68 -3.27
CA VAL A 64 -11.50 6.49 -3.51
C VAL A 64 -12.06 7.40 -4.59
N SER A 65 -11.52 8.63 -4.72
CA SER A 65 -11.86 9.56 -5.81
C SER A 65 -11.25 9.15 -7.15
N ARG A 66 -10.41 8.11 -7.19
CA ARG A 66 -9.65 7.65 -8.37
C ARG A 66 -8.74 8.73 -8.95
N SER A 67 -8.30 9.67 -8.12
CA SER A 67 -7.32 10.71 -8.49
C SER A 67 -5.90 10.14 -8.65
N VAL A 68 -5.65 8.94 -8.11
CA VAL A 68 -4.44 8.14 -8.29
C VAL A 68 -4.78 6.79 -8.91
N ARG A 69 -3.82 6.17 -9.62
CA ARG A 69 -3.98 4.81 -10.15
C ARG A 69 -3.72 3.73 -9.09
N GLY A 70 -3.10 4.12 -7.99
CA GLY A 70 -2.89 3.29 -6.83
C GLY A 70 -2.17 4.05 -5.74
N LEU A 71 -2.07 3.40 -4.59
CA LEU A 71 -1.38 3.90 -3.41
C LEU A 71 -0.53 2.77 -2.85
N GLN A 72 0.72 3.06 -2.50
CA GLN A 72 1.53 2.12 -1.73
C GLN A 72 1.68 2.66 -0.30
N LEU A 73 1.24 1.87 0.67
CA LEU A 73 1.47 2.12 2.09
C LEU A 73 2.65 1.28 2.54
N ARG A 74 3.61 1.90 3.21
CA ARG A 74 4.72 1.23 3.88
C ARG A 74 4.60 1.50 5.36
N TYR A 75 4.55 0.44 6.16
CA TYR A 75 4.37 0.55 7.59
C TYR A 75 5.02 -0.62 8.33
N ARG A 76 5.17 -0.46 9.65
CA ARG A 76 5.65 -1.51 10.54
C ARG A 76 4.53 -2.01 11.43
N HIS A 77 4.33 -3.32 11.46
CA HIS A 77 3.36 -4.02 12.30
C HIS A 77 4.01 -5.27 12.88
N ASP A 78 3.92 -5.46 14.20
CA ASP A 78 4.57 -6.58 14.93
C ASP A 78 6.06 -6.77 14.60
N GLY A 79 6.80 -5.66 14.49
CA GLY A 79 8.23 -5.68 14.19
C GLY A 79 8.59 -5.98 12.73
N LYS A 80 7.60 -6.23 11.87
CA LYS A 80 7.78 -6.54 10.45
C LYS A 80 7.41 -5.37 9.57
N THR A 81 8.09 -5.21 8.44
CA THR A 81 7.77 -4.19 7.44
C THR A 81 6.78 -4.75 6.44
N TRP A 82 5.71 -4.02 6.19
CA TRP A 82 4.67 -4.40 5.23
C TRP A 82 4.53 -3.33 4.15
N TRP A 83 4.45 -3.80 2.91
CA TRP A 83 4.18 -2.97 1.74
C TRP A 83 2.83 -3.37 1.16
N ASP A 84 1.82 -2.54 1.39
CA ASP A 84 0.49 -2.71 0.82
C ASP A 84 0.35 -1.85 -0.42
N THR A 85 0.02 -2.46 -1.57
CA THR A 85 -0.30 -1.76 -2.81
C THR A 85 -1.79 -1.87 -3.09
N LEU A 86 -2.45 -0.72 -3.08
CA LEU A 86 -3.88 -0.55 -3.24
C LEU A 86 -4.19 0.02 -4.63
N MET A 87 -5.14 -0.56 -5.35
CA MET A 87 -5.51 -0.13 -6.70
C MET A 87 -7.04 -0.10 -6.85
N PRO A 88 -7.63 1.02 -7.30
CA PRO A 88 -9.05 1.07 -7.57
C PRO A 88 -9.39 0.22 -8.80
N LEU A 89 -10.46 -0.58 -8.70
CA LEU A 89 -11.03 -1.39 -9.78
C LEU A 89 -12.37 -0.80 -10.24
N PRO A 90 -12.88 -1.16 -11.43
CA PRO A 90 -14.26 -0.84 -11.81
C PRO A 90 -15.28 -1.38 -10.78
N GLY A 91 -16.48 -0.80 -10.73
CA GLY A 91 -17.56 -1.28 -9.85
C GLY A 91 -17.41 -0.93 -8.37
N GLY A 92 -16.51 -0.01 -8.01
CA GLY A 92 -16.34 0.45 -6.62
C GLY A 92 -15.48 -0.46 -5.74
N LEU A 93 -14.86 -1.48 -6.33
CA LEU A 93 -13.93 -2.38 -5.64
C LEU A 93 -12.49 -1.86 -5.68
N PHE A 94 -11.65 -2.43 -4.82
CA PHE A 94 -10.22 -2.15 -4.75
C PHE A 94 -9.45 -3.46 -4.65
N ARG A 95 -8.34 -3.56 -5.38
CA ARG A 95 -7.37 -4.63 -5.17
C ARG A 95 -6.37 -4.21 -4.12
N ILE A 96 -6.06 -5.09 -3.19
CA ILE A 96 -4.91 -4.97 -2.30
C ILE A 96 -3.92 -6.10 -2.59
N VAL A 97 -2.65 -5.74 -2.62
CA VAL A 97 -1.52 -6.66 -2.68
C VAL A 97 -0.62 -6.34 -1.50
N ARG A 98 -0.37 -7.31 -0.63
CA ARG A 98 0.41 -7.15 0.60
C ARG A 98 1.65 -8.01 0.52
N ILE A 99 2.79 -7.40 0.83
CA ILE A 99 4.09 -8.07 0.85
C ILE A 99 4.74 -7.77 2.19
N GLU A 100 5.05 -8.82 2.93
CA GLU A 100 5.95 -8.72 4.07
C GLU A 100 7.38 -8.57 3.55
N HIS A 101 8.09 -7.54 3.98
CA HIS A 101 9.49 -7.32 3.66
C HIS A 101 10.35 -7.62 4.88
N ASP A 102 11.18 -8.66 4.76
CA ASP A 102 12.29 -8.92 5.66
C ASP A 102 13.58 -8.41 4.99
N PHE A 103 14.22 -7.42 5.59
CA PHE A 103 15.53 -6.91 5.18
C PHE A 103 16.59 -7.48 6.13
N SER A 104 16.63 -8.80 6.26
CA SER A 104 17.65 -9.55 7.02
C SER A 104 18.92 -9.76 6.21
#